data_AF-A0A8S0GYP0-F1
#
_entry.id   AF-A0A8S0GYP0-F1
#
_cell.length_a   1.000
_cell.length_b   1.000
_cell.length_c   1.000
_cell.angle_alpha   90.00
_cell.angle_beta   90.00
_cell.angle_gamma   90.00
#
_symmetry.space_group_name_H-M   'P 1'
#
loop_
_entity.id
_entity.type
_entity.pdbx_description
1 polymer ?
#
loop_
_entity_poly.entity_id
_entity_poly.type
_entity_poly.pdbx_seq_one_letter_code
_entity_poly.pdbx_strand_id
1 'polypeptide(L)'
;MALEAPAVDGAQGAAAGRRKVVTRYLAEARHAFVQAYRLATANLAHGWQDPAAADAALALFSLEKAAYELAYEAENRPAWLPVPLHGLVGLLRELKPFSDIESGGEQS
;
A
#
# COMPACT_ATOMS: atom_id res chain seq x y z
N MET A 1 43.24 -25.62 10.88
CA MET A 1 41.85 -26.08 11.05
C MET A 1 41.02 -24.88 11.43
N ALA A 2 40.41 -24.22 10.45
CA ALA A 2 39.64 -23.00 10.64
C ALA A 2 38.23 -23.39 11.12
N LEU A 3 37.78 -22.82 12.22
CA LEU A 3 36.44 -23.01 12.77
C LEU A 3 35.48 -22.07 12.03
N GLU A 4 34.47 -22.66 11.37
CA GLU A 4 33.41 -21.94 10.69
C GLU A 4 32.55 -21.12 11.68
N ALA A 5 32.16 -19.91 11.27
CA ALA A 5 31.41 -18.96 12.06
C ALA A 5 29.89 -19.07 11.81
N PRO A 6 29.04 -19.28 12.85
CA PRO A 6 27.60 -19.23 12.73
C PRO A 6 27.10 -17.80 13.03
N ALA A 7 27.35 -16.85 12.12
CA ALA A 7 26.88 -15.45 12.28
C ALA A 7 25.73 -15.08 11.31
N VAL A 8 25.47 -15.93 10.32
CA VAL A 8 24.55 -15.64 9.21
C VAL A 8 23.07 -15.80 9.61
N ASP A 9 22.75 -16.77 10.47
CA ASP A 9 21.36 -17.07 10.87
C ASP A 9 20.75 -16.00 11.78
N GLY A 10 21.54 -15.41 12.69
CA GLY A 10 21.06 -14.36 13.60
C GLY A 10 20.69 -13.06 12.87
N ALA A 11 21.49 -12.68 11.87
CA ALA A 11 21.25 -11.49 11.07
C ALA A 11 20.01 -11.64 10.17
N GLN A 12 19.80 -12.83 9.60
CA GLN A 12 18.65 -13.15 8.75
C GLN A 12 17.37 -13.28 9.58
N GLY A 13 17.42 -13.92 10.74
CA GLY A 13 16.31 -13.95 11.71
C GLY A 13 15.90 -12.56 12.17
N ALA A 14 16.87 -11.68 12.45
CA ALA A 14 16.61 -10.29 12.82
C ALA A 14 15.99 -9.48 11.66
N ALA A 15 16.45 -9.69 10.42
CA ALA A 15 15.87 -9.04 9.24
C ALA A 15 14.43 -9.49 8.96
N ALA A 16 14.15 -10.79 9.09
CA ALA A 16 12.81 -11.34 8.97
C ALA A 16 11.88 -10.82 10.07
N GLY A 17 12.36 -10.73 11.32
CA GLY A 17 11.63 -10.14 12.43
C GLY A 17 11.24 -8.69 12.17
N ARG A 18 12.21 -7.85 11.73
CA ARG A 18 11.93 -6.46 11.35
C ARG A 18 10.91 -6.35 10.22
N ARG A 19 11.04 -7.17 9.17
CA ARG A 19 10.08 -7.21 8.06
C ARG A 19 8.66 -7.48 8.56
N LYS A 20 8.48 -8.50 9.41
CA LYS A 20 7.17 -8.85 9.98
C LYS A 20 6.56 -7.69 10.78
N VAL A 21 7.35 -7.07 11.65
CA VAL A 21 6.89 -5.92 12.46
C VAL A 21 6.50 -4.75 11.57
N VAL A 22 7.33 -4.39 10.59
CA VAL A 22 7.05 -3.28 9.67
C VAL A 22 5.82 -3.55 8.81
N THR A 23 5.69 -4.73 8.23
CA THR A 23 4.52 -5.11 7.42
C THR A 23 3.23 -5.04 8.25
N ARG A 24 3.25 -5.57 9.48
CA ARG A 24 2.11 -5.51 10.39
C ARG A 24 1.76 -4.06 10.75
N TYR A 25 2.76 -3.28 11.15
CA TYR A 25 2.57 -1.88 11.52
C TYR A 25 1.97 -1.06 10.38
N LEU A 26 2.49 -1.20 9.15
CA LEU A 26 1.98 -0.46 7.99
C LEU A 26 0.51 -0.80 7.70
N ALA A 27 0.14 -2.08 7.75
CA ALA A 27 -1.23 -2.51 7.54
C ALA A 27 -2.18 -1.99 8.62
N GLU A 28 -1.82 -2.15 9.90
CA GLU A 28 -2.64 -1.73 11.03
C GLU A 28 -2.76 -0.20 11.10
N ALA A 29 -1.67 0.54 10.87
CA ALA A 29 -1.67 2.00 10.87
C ALA A 29 -2.54 2.57 9.75
N ARG A 30 -2.43 2.04 8.52
CA ARG A 30 -3.30 2.44 7.41
C ARG A 30 -4.77 2.20 7.74
N HIS A 31 -5.09 0.99 8.21
CA HIS A 31 -6.47 0.64 8.56
C HIS A 31 -7.03 1.56 9.65
N ALA A 32 -6.29 1.74 10.75
CA ALA A 32 -6.71 2.60 11.86
C ALA A 32 -6.91 4.05 11.41
N PHE A 33 -5.99 4.58 10.59
CA PHE A 33 -6.10 5.94 10.07
C PHE A 33 -7.33 6.12 9.18
N VAL A 34 -7.55 5.25 8.20
CA VAL A 34 -8.70 5.34 7.28
C VAL A 34 -10.02 5.22 8.03
N GLN A 35 -10.12 4.29 8.99
CA GLN A 35 -11.31 4.14 9.82
C GLN A 35 -11.58 5.40 10.65
N ALA A 36 -10.57 5.92 11.35
CA ALA A 36 -10.70 7.14 12.14
C ALA A 36 -11.07 8.36 11.28
N TYR A 37 -10.50 8.46 10.08
CA TYR A 37 -10.84 9.53 9.13
C TYR A 37 -12.31 9.46 8.71
N ARG A 38 -12.82 8.26 8.36
CA ARG A 38 -14.24 8.06 8.02
C ARG A 38 -15.16 8.47 9.17
N LEU A 39 -14.82 8.06 10.40
CA LEU A 39 -15.57 8.44 11.61
C LEU A 39 -15.58 9.97 11.82
N ALA A 40 -14.41 10.61 11.68
CA ALA A 40 -14.27 12.06 11.87
C ALA A 40 -15.00 12.88 10.80
N THR A 41 -15.16 12.33 9.60
CA THR A 41 -15.77 13.02 8.45
C THR A 41 -17.23 12.63 8.19
N ALA A 42 -17.80 11.70 8.98
CA ALA A 42 -19.13 11.15 8.76
C ALA A 42 -20.26 12.20 8.68
N ASN A 43 -20.08 13.36 9.34
CA ASN A 43 -21.07 14.44 9.38
C ASN A 43 -20.78 15.59 8.41
N LEU A 44 -19.71 15.50 7.60
CA LEU A 44 -19.43 16.50 6.59
C LEU A 44 -20.41 16.37 5.42
N ALA A 45 -20.75 17.52 4.82
CA ALA A 45 -21.55 17.56 3.61
C ALA A 45 -20.72 17.13 2.38
N HIS A 46 -20.31 15.86 2.34
CA HIS A 46 -19.77 15.19 1.17
C HIS A 46 -20.41 13.78 1.07
N GLY A 47 -21.70 13.72 0.75
CA GLY A 47 -22.33 12.43 0.54
C GLY A 47 -21.76 11.75 -0.70
N TRP A 48 -20.95 10.71 -0.53
CA TRP A 48 -20.62 9.82 -1.63
C TRP A 48 -21.92 9.16 -2.11
N GLN A 49 -22.21 9.24 -3.41
CA GLN A 49 -23.43 8.63 -3.97
C GLN A 49 -23.31 7.10 -4.02
N ASP A 50 -22.12 6.60 -4.31
CA ASP A 50 -21.79 5.17 -4.28
C ASP A 50 -21.05 4.84 -2.97
N PRO A 51 -21.48 3.83 -2.20
CA PRO A 51 -20.77 3.33 -1.02
C PRO A 51 -19.28 3.02 -1.25
N ALA A 52 -18.89 2.65 -2.48
CA ALA A 52 -17.51 2.36 -2.87
C ALA A 52 -16.71 3.59 -3.32
N ALA A 53 -17.34 4.76 -3.53
CA ALA A 53 -16.66 5.92 -4.11
C ALA A 53 -15.52 6.45 -3.24
N ALA A 54 -15.65 6.41 -1.91
CA ALA A 54 -14.59 6.81 -0.99
C ALA A 54 -13.33 5.94 -1.16
N ASP A 55 -13.54 4.62 -1.30
CA ASP A 55 -12.46 3.65 -1.52
C ASP A 55 -11.83 3.80 -2.90
N ALA A 56 -12.66 4.01 -3.94
CA ALA A 56 -12.19 4.27 -5.29
C ALA A 56 -11.36 5.55 -5.37
N ALA A 57 -11.82 6.64 -4.74
CA ALA A 57 -11.10 7.91 -4.69
C ALA A 57 -9.76 7.75 -3.94
N LEU A 58 -9.75 7.07 -2.79
CA LEU A 58 -8.52 6.82 -2.04
C LEU A 58 -7.53 6.01 -2.88
N ALA A 59 -8.00 5.00 -3.62
CA ALA A 59 -7.15 4.20 -4.49
C ALA A 59 -6.57 5.04 -5.64
N LEU A 60 -7.40 5.85 -6.31
CA LEU A 60 -6.98 6.75 -7.38
C LEU A 60 -5.90 7.73 -6.93
N PHE A 61 -6.12 8.46 -5.83
CA PHE A 61 -5.15 9.43 -5.33
C PHE A 61 -3.87 8.76 -4.81
N SER A 62 -3.96 7.53 -4.28
CA SER A 62 -2.78 6.75 -3.88
C SER A 62 -1.94 6.33 -5.09
N LEU A 63 -2.57 5.91 -6.19
CA LEU A 63 -1.89 5.58 -7.44
C LEU A 63 -1.21 6.81 -8.04
N GLU A 64 -1.91 7.95 -8.10
CA GLU A 64 -1.35 9.20 -8.58
C GLU A 64 -0.12 9.61 -7.76
N LYS A 65 -0.21 9.54 -6.43
CA LYS A 65 0.92 9.86 -5.56
C LYS A 65 2.10 8.93 -5.77
N ALA A 66 1.87 7.63 -5.89
CA ALA A 66 2.92 6.63 -6.12
C ALA A 66 3.59 6.84 -7.50
N ALA A 67 2.83 7.16 -8.54
CA ALA A 67 3.37 7.46 -9.86
C ALA A 67 4.22 8.75 -9.86
N TYR A 68 3.73 9.79 -9.18
CA TYR A 68 4.51 11.01 -8.97
C TYR A 68 5.82 10.73 -8.24
N GLU A 69 5.78 9.99 -7.13
CA GLU A 69 6.99 9.64 -6.36
C GLU A 69 7.96 8.80 -7.18
N LEU A 70 7.46 7.86 -8.00
CA LEU A 70 8.29 7.06 -8.88
C LEU A 70 9.10 7.93 -9.84
N ALA A 71 8.43 8.87 -10.54
CA ALA A 71 9.10 9.78 -11.45
C ALA A 71 10.09 10.69 -10.71
N TYR A 72 9.66 11.25 -9.57
CA TYR A 72 10.49 12.14 -8.77
C TYR A 72 11.75 11.44 -8.24
N GLU A 73 11.63 10.26 -7.64
CA GLU A 73 12.78 9.55 -7.06
C GLU A 73 13.72 9.00 -8.15
N ALA A 74 13.19 8.61 -9.32
CA ALA A 74 14.01 8.19 -10.45
C ALA A 74 14.95 9.30 -10.93
N GLU A 75 14.49 10.56 -10.91
CA GLU A 75 15.28 11.71 -11.35
C GLU A 75 16.17 12.30 -10.24
N ASN A 76 15.70 12.28 -8.99
CA ASN A 76 16.34 13.04 -7.91
C ASN A 76 17.12 12.16 -6.92
N ARG A 77 16.67 10.93 -6.64
CA ARG A 77 17.29 10.04 -5.63
C ARG A 77 17.11 8.56 -6.03
N PRO A 78 17.82 8.05 -7.04
CA PRO A 78 17.61 6.69 -7.55
C PRO A 78 17.71 5.58 -6.49
N ALA A 79 18.48 5.79 -5.42
CA ALA A 79 18.56 4.86 -4.28
C ALA A 79 17.24 4.71 -3.50
N TRP A 80 16.33 5.68 -3.59
CA TRP A 80 15.02 5.68 -2.94
C TRP A 80 13.91 5.09 -3.82
N LEU A 81 14.17 4.89 -5.12
CA LEU A 81 13.22 4.31 -6.08
C LEU A 81 12.54 3.00 -5.62
N PRO A 82 13.20 2.10 -4.86
CA PRO A 82 12.53 0.91 -4.34
C PRO A 82 11.33 1.19 -3.43
N VAL A 83 11.26 2.36 -2.79
CA VAL A 83 10.16 2.72 -1.87
C VAL A 83 8.84 2.93 -2.63
N PRO A 84 8.71 3.87 -3.58
CA PRO A 84 7.47 4.04 -4.34
C PRO A 84 7.12 2.82 -5.19
N LEU A 85 8.10 2.05 -5.68
CA LEU A 85 7.85 0.78 -6.39
C LEU A 85 7.14 -0.25 -5.51
N HIS A 86 7.60 -0.46 -4.27
CA HIS A 86 6.91 -1.36 -3.35
C HIS A 86 5.49 -0.86 -3.03
N GLY A 87 5.31 0.45 -2.87
CA GLY A 87 3.99 1.06 -2.67
C GLY A 87 3.06 0.78 -3.85
N LEU A 88 3.50 1.05 -5.08
CA LEU A 88 2.73 0.83 -6.30
C LEU A 88 2.33 -0.64 -6.48
N VAL A 89 3.27 -1.58 -6.28
CA VAL A 89 2.97 -3.02 -6.36
C VAL A 89 1.95 -3.44 -5.30
N GLY A 90 2.03 -2.86 -4.09
CA GLY A 90 1.04 -3.08 -3.03
C GLY A 90 -0.35 -2.63 -3.45
N LEU A 91 -0.46 -1.40 -3.96
CA LEU A 91 -1.74 -0.83 -4.43
C LEU A 91 -2.35 -1.65 -5.57
N LEU A 92 -1.54 -2.03 -6.58
CA LEU A 92 -2.01 -2.80 -7.74
C LEU A 92 -2.55 -4.19 -7.36
N ARG A 93 -2.05 -4.78 -6.26
CA ARG A 93 -2.57 -6.06 -5.74
C ARG A 93 -3.92 -5.93 -5.02
N GLU A 94 -4.25 -4.74 -4.53
CA GLU A 94 -5.53 -4.46 -3.85
C GLU A 94 -6.64 -4.11 -4.86
N LEU A 95 -6.27 -3.68 -6.07
CA LEU A 95 -7.23 -3.31 -7.11
C LEU A 95 -7.83 -4.53 -7.79
N LYS A 96 -9.13 -4.47 -8.08
CA LYS A 96 -9.77 -5.48 -8.94
C LYS A 96 -9.23 -5.36 -10.36
N PRO A 97 -8.96 -6.49 -11.03
CA PRO A 97 -8.68 -6.51 -12.45
C PRO A 97 -9.77 -5.79 -13.25
N PHE A 98 -9.37 -5.08 -14.28
CA PHE A 98 -10.29 -4.40 -15.18
C PHE A 98 -11.28 -5.38 -15.85
N SER A 99 -10.86 -6.62 -16.10
CA SER A 99 -11.69 -7.72 -16.63
C SER A 99 -12.91 -8.05 -15.78
N ASP A 100 -12.86 -7.76 -14.49
CA ASP A 100 -13.91 -8.17 -13.55
C ASP A 100 -14.99 -7.09 -13.42
N ILE A 101 -14.78 -5.92 -14.03
CA ILE A 101 -15.70 -4.77 -14.01
C ILE A 101 -16.82 -4.96 -15.06
N GLU A 102 -16.53 -5.62 -16.19
CA GLU A 102 -17.51 -5.85 -17.28
C GLU A 102 -18.55 -6.93 -16.94
N SER A 103 -18.23 -7.86 -16.03
CA SER A 103 -19.11 -8.98 -15.67
C SER A 103 -20.31 -8.60 -14.76
N GLY A 104 -20.36 -7.37 -14.25
CA GLY A 104 -21.41 -6.91 -13.33
C GLY A 104 -22.55 -6.12 -13.97
N GLY A 105 -22.48 -5.83 -15.29
CA GLY A 105 -23.42 -4.95 -15.99
C GLY A 105 -24.67 -5.60 -16.57
N GLU A 106 -24.82 -6.93 -16.50
CA GLU A 106 -25.91 -7.67 -17.18
C GLU A 106 -27.05 -8.18 -16.31
N GLN A 107 -27.19 -7.74 -15.05
CA GLN A 107 -28.37 -8.10 -14.26
C GLN A 107 -29.21 -6.86 -13.95
N SER A 108 -30.24 -6.70 -14.80
CA SER A 108 -31.38 -5.76 -14.67
C SER A 108 -32.12 -5.88 -13.35
#